data_AF-A0A2M7M7U0-F1
#
_entry.id   AF-A0A2M7M7U0-F1
#
_cell.length_a   1.000
_cell.length_b   1.000
_cell.length_c   1.000
_cell.angle_alpha   90.00
_cell.angle_beta   90.00
_cell.angle_gamma   90.00
#
_symmetry.space_group_name_H-M   'P 1'
#
loop_
_entity.id
_entity.type
_entity.pdbx_description
1 polymer ?
#
loop_
_entity_poly.entity_id
_entity_poly.type
_entity_poly.pdbx_seq_one_letter_code
_entity_poly.pdbx_strand_id
1 'polypeptide(L)'
;MHRVSWYKRDLVIGILLGIIGGFCSFSISAAEPLENLDGELLHTQLVKTAITYDYFNQRCRGVRASTNASAVNRLLIQKYRLTLNNFIKQYIASDAEKVQIQLKNDLYRQIADLDGCQSARDKGLESSIKSDYRQLFEKVEDSSWFPVMD
;
A
#
# COMPACT_ATOMS: atom_id res chain seq x y z
N MET A 1 43.01 6.33 45.81
CA MET A 1 42.95 7.36 46.88
C MET A 1 42.04 8.48 46.41
N HIS A 2 41.15 8.92 47.32
CA HIS A 2 40.15 10.00 47.23
C HIS A 2 38.93 9.84 46.29
N ARG A 3 37.70 10.28 46.61
CA ARG A 3 36.84 10.34 47.82
C ARG A 3 35.56 11.09 47.38
N VAL A 4 34.36 10.57 47.70
CA VAL A 4 33.05 11.28 47.90
C VAL A 4 32.50 12.03 46.65
N SER A 5 31.21 12.19 46.37
CA SER A 5 30.04 12.31 47.24
C SER A 5 28.73 12.01 46.50
N TRP A 6 27.82 11.47 47.28
CA TRP A 6 26.39 11.33 47.04
C TRP A 6 25.73 12.70 46.88
N TYR A 7 24.68 12.78 46.06
CA TYR A 7 23.62 13.78 46.25
C TYR A 7 22.24 13.12 46.02
N LYS A 8 21.59 12.80 47.14
CA LYS A 8 20.14 12.62 47.20
C LYS A 8 19.49 13.99 47.20
N ARG A 9 18.48 14.20 46.36
CA ARG A 9 17.42 15.17 46.63
C ARG A 9 16.09 14.65 46.09
N ASP A 10 15.32 14.11 47.02
CA ASP A 10 13.87 14.06 46.95
C ASP A 10 13.33 15.49 46.78
N LEU A 11 12.47 15.72 45.78
CA LEU A 11 11.55 16.84 45.78
C LEU A 11 10.23 16.43 45.12
N VAL A 12 9.26 16.15 45.99
CA VAL A 12 7.84 15.96 45.71
C VAL A 12 7.20 17.34 45.53
N ILE A 13 6.83 17.72 44.31
CA ILE A 13 5.90 18.81 43.94
C ILE A 13 5.42 18.47 42.52
N GLY A 14 4.17 18.42 42.11
CA GLY A 14 2.86 18.69 42.69
C GLY A 14 1.89 18.53 41.52
N ILE A 15 0.79 17.82 41.73
CA ILE A 15 -0.28 17.65 40.74
C ILE A 15 -0.87 19.03 40.43
N LEU A 16 -0.87 19.45 39.16
CA LEU A 16 -1.80 20.45 38.67
C LEU A 16 -2.31 20.06 37.28
N LEU A 17 -3.63 19.87 37.24
CA LEU A 17 -4.49 19.63 36.10
C LEU A 17 -4.30 20.69 35.01
N GLY A 18 -4.21 20.21 33.77
CA GLY A 18 -4.21 21.03 32.55
C GLY A 18 -4.80 20.24 31.38
N ILE A 19 -6.02 19.76 31.56
CA ILE A 19 -6.85 19.19 30.49
C ILE A 19 -7.26 20.34 29.57
N ILE A 20 -6.52 20.55 28.49
CA ILE A 20 -7.02 21.27 27.30
C ILE A 20 -7.07 20.25 26.18
N GLY A 21 -8.28 19.73 25.99
CA GLY A 21 -8.62 18.81 24.92
C GLY A 21 -8.51 19.49 23.57
N GLY A 22 -7.41 19.23 22.89
CA GLY A 22 -7.32 19.26 21.44
C GLY A 22 -7.33 17.83 20.94
N PHE A 23 -8.47 17.14 21.03
CA PHE A 23 -8.67 15.86 20.38
C PHE A 23 -8.64 16.15 18.88
N CYS A 24 -7.46 16.03 18.26
CA CYS A 24 -7.37 15.87 16.83
C CYS A 24 -8.17 14.61 16.50
N SER A 25 -9.38 14.79 15.97
CA SER A 25 -10.10 13.75 15.27
C SER A 25 -9.26 13.35 14.06
N PHE A 26 -8.31 12.44 14.27
CA PHE A 26 -7.71 11.69 13.20
C PHE A 26 -8.83 10.83 12.65
N SER A 27 -9.39 11.25 11.51
CA SER A 27 -10.24 10.37 10.71
C SER A 27 -9.36 9.19 10.29
N ILE A 28 -9.44 8.10 11.04
CA ILE A 28 -8.89 6.82 10.62
C ILE A 28 -9.74 6.40 9.44
N SER A 29 -9.26 6.67 8.22
CA SER A 29 -9.80 6.04 7.03
C SER A 29 -9.47 4.56 7.14
N ALA A 30 -10.43 3.77 7.62
CA ALA A 30 -10.34 2.33 7.61
C ALA A 30 -10.26 1.90 6.14
N ALA A 31 -9.14 1.26 5.76
CA ALA A 31 -9.09 0.58 4.48
C ALA A 31 -10.20 -0.48 4.45
N GLU A 32 -11.08 -0.42 3.46
CA GLU A 32 -12.11 -1.43 3.22
C GLU A 32 -11.45 -2.82 3.22
N PRO A 33 -11.95 -3.79 4.01
CA PRO A 33 -11.45 -5.15 3.97
C PRO A 33 -11.51 -5.68 2.54
N LEU A 34 -10.45 -6.36 2.10
CA LEU A 34 -10.35 -6.95 0.75
C LEU A 34 -11.53 -7.89 0.44
N GLU A 35 -12.16 -8.44 1.49
CA GLU A 35 -13.36 -9.27 1.40
C GLU A 35 -14.57 -8.54 0.79
N ASN A 36 -14.72 -7.24 1.08
CA ASN A 36 -15.89 -6.43 0.71
C ASN A 36 -15.73 -5.70 -0.63
N LEU A 37 -14.55 -5.80 -1.26
CA LEU A 37 -14.31 -5.13 -2.54
C LEU A 37 -15.08 -5.82 -3.66
N ASP A 38 -15.89 -5.04 -4.37
CA ASP A 38 -16.62 -5.45 -5.57
C ASP A 38 -16.45 -4.42 -6.71
N GLY A 39 -17.06 -4.73 -7.86
CA GLY A 39 -17.17 -3.81 -8.98
C GLY A 39 -15.85 -3.16 -9.42
N GLU A 40 -15.91 -1.85 -9.67
CA GLU A 40 -14.77 -1.03 -10.09
C GLU A 40 -13.66 -0.99 -9.04
N LEU A 41 -14.01 -0.95 -7.75
CA LEU A 41 -13.05 -0.84 -6.65
C LEU A 41 -12.17 -2.09 -6.56
N LEU A 42 -12.76 -3.27 -6.71
CA LEU A 42 -12.03 -4.54 -6.79
C LEU A 42 -10.99 -4.53 -7.91
N HIS A 43 -11.38 -4.10 -9.12
CA HIS A 43 -10.49 -4.06 -10.28
C HIS A 43 -9.39 -3.00 -10.13
N THR A 44 -9.76 -1.84 -9.60
CA THR A 44 -8.81 -0.77 -9.28
C THR A 44 -7.77 -1.23 -8.29
N GLN A 45 -8.18 -1.96 -7.25
CA GLN A 45 -7.27 -2.48 -6.25
C GLN A 45 -6.35 -3.57 -6.83
N LEU A 46 -6.85 -4.44 -7.71
CA LEU A 46 -6.02 -5.41 -8.43
C LEU A 46 -4.93 -4.71 -9.25
N VAL A 47 -5.31 -3.72 -10.06
CA VAL A 47 -4.37 -2.97 -10.91
C VAL A 47 -3.27 -2.31 -10.09
N LYS A 48 -3.65 -1.59 -9.02
CA LYS A 48 -2.69 -0.95 -8.11
C LYS A 48 -1.76 -1.97 -7.47
N THR A 49 -2.31 -3.07 -6.95
CA THR A 49 -1.53 -4.11 -6.26
C THR A 49 -0.55 -4.81 -7.19
N ALA A 50 -0.95 -5.13 -8.43
CA ALA A 50 -0.07 -5.76 -9.41
C ALA A 50 1.13 -4.87 -9.79
N ILE A 51 0.90 -3.57 -10.00
CA ILE A 51 1.95 -2.59 -10.29
C ILE A 51 2.90 -2.45 -9.10
N THR A 52 2.34 -2.30 -7.89
CA THR A 52 3.12 -2.24 -6.64
C THR A 52 3.97 -3.50 -6.46
N TYR A 53 3.43 -4.67 -6.77
CA TYR A 53 4.17 -5.91 -6.63
C TYR A 53 5.37 -6.00 -7.59
N ASP A 54 5.18 -5.58 -8.84
CA ASP A 54 6.27 -5.51 -9.81
C ASP A 54 7.36 -4.52 -9.36
N TYR A 55 6.99 -3.35 -8.81
CA TYR A 55 7.96 -2.41 -8.26
C TYR A 55 8.69 -2.94 -7.01
N PHE A 56 8.02 -3.72 -6.16
CA PHE A 56 8.68 -4.37 -5.03
C PHE A 56 9.76 -5.34 -5.52
N ASN A 57 9.42 -6.19 -6.50
CA ASN A 57 10.35 -7.13 -7.10
C ASN A 57 11.51 -6.41 -7.80
N GLN A 58 11.24 -5.31 -8.51
CA GLN A 58 12.27 -4.49 -9.12
C GLN A 58 13.23 -3.91 -8.07
N ARG A 59 12.69 -3.37 -6.97
CA ARG A 59 13.48 -2.68 -5.94
C ARG A 59 14.29 -3.62 -5.06
N CYS A 60 13.69 -4.74 -4.66
CA CYS A 60 14.24 -5.64 -3.63
C CYS A 60 14.84 -6.92 -4.19
N ARG A 61 14.53 -7.29 -5.44
CA ARG A 61 15.14 -8.45 -6.13
C ARG A 61 15.92 -8.07 -7.40
N GLY A 62 15.84 -6.83 -7.85
CA GLY A 62 16.46 -6.40 -9.11
C GLY A 62 15.77 -6.93 -10.36
N VAL A 63 14.58 -7.53 -10.24
CA VAL A 63 13.84 -8.11 -11.37
C VAL A 63 13.04 -7.02 -12.07
N ARG A 64 13.41 -6.67 -13.31
CA ARG A 64 12.78 -5.58 -14.08
C ARG A 64 11.53 -6.02 -14.87
N ALA A 65 11.22 -7.31 -14.92
CA ALA A 65 10.08 -7.81 -15.66
C ALA A 65 8.76 -7.50 -14.94
N SER A 66 7.83 -6.85 -15.63
CA SER A 66 6.48 -6.51 -15.14
C SER A 66 5.51 -7.69 -15.24
N THR A 67 5.82 -8.77 -14.52
CA THR A 67 5.10 -10.05 -14.66
C THR A 67 3.64 -9.94 -14.21
N ASN A 68 3.40 -9.31 -13.06
CA ASN A 68 2.07 -9.25 -12.46
C ASN A 68 1.17 -8.26 -13.20
N ALA A 69 1.68 -7.06 -13.53
CA ALA A 69 0.95 -6.10 -14.34
C ALA A 69 0.66 -6.63 -15.75
N SER A 70 1.56 -7.41 -16.35
CA SER A 70 1.32 -8.07 -17.64
C SER A 70 0.20 -9.11 -17.56
N ALA A 71 0.11 -9.86 -16.46
CA ALA A 71 -0.98 -10.80 -16.23
C ALA A 71 -2.33 -10.07 -16.09
N VAL A 72 -2.39 -8.99 -15.30
CA VAL A 72 -3.61 -8.17 -15.19
C VAL A 72 -4.00 -7.53 -16.52
N ASN A 73 -3.04 -7.01 -17.29
CA ASN A 73 -3.32 -6.47 -18.63
C ASN A 73 -3.94 -7.53 -19.56
N ARG A 74 -3.45 -8.78 -19.51
CA ARG A 74 -4.02 -9.89 -20.28
C ARG A 74 -5.47 -10.16 -19.87
N LEU A 75 -5.74 -10.21 -18.57
CA LEU A 75 -7.08 -10.42 -18.01
C LEU A 75 -8.05 -9.32 -18.48
N LEU A 76 -7.64 -8.05 -18.38
CA LEU A 76 -8.44 -6.90 -18.83
C LEU A 76 -8.70 -6.92 -20.34
N ILE A 77 -7.70 -7.28 -21.15
CA ILE A 77 -7.87 -7.40 -22.60
C ILE A 77 -8.84 -8.54 -22.94
N GLN A 78 -8.75 -9.67 -22.23
CA GLN A 78 -9.58 -10.85 -22.50
C GLN A 78 -11.04 -10.64 -22.06
N LYS A 79 -11.29 -10.15 -20.84
CA LYS A 79 -12.65 -9.93 -20.34
C LYS A 79 -13.30 -8.67 -20.90
N TYR A 80 -12.55 -7.57 -21.02
CA TYR A 80 -13.13 -6.23 -21.22
C TYR A 80 -12.68 -5.53 -22.50
N ARG A 81 -11.78 -6.15 -23.29
CA ARG A 81 -11.15 -5.52 -24.46
C ARG A 81 -10.45 -4.19 -24.13
N LEU A 82 -9.99 -4.06 -22.89
CA LEU A 82 -9.38 -2.85 -22.34
C LEU A 82 -7.93 -3.12 -21.95
N THR A 83 -7.02 -2.19 -22.26
CA THR A 83 -5.63 -2.28 -21.78
C THR A 83 -5.53 -1.76 -20.35
N LEU A 84 -4.53 -2.23 -19.59
CA LEU A 84 -4.26 -1.74 -18.24
C LEU A 84 -4.08 -0.22 -18.20
N ASN A 85 -3.38 0.37 -19.17
CA ASN A 85 -3.20 1.82 -19.23
C ASN A 85 -4.53 2.55 -19.47
N ASN A 86 -5.39 2.04 -20.35
CA ASN A 86 -6.69 2.65 -20.59
C ASN A 86 -7.61 2.48 -19.37
N PHE A 87 -7.53 1.35 -18.66
CA PHE A 87 -8.21 1.16 -17.39
C PHE A 87 -7.80 2.22 -16.36
N ILE A 88 -6.49 2.45 -16.18
CA ILE A 88 -6.00 3.48 -15.25
C ILE A 88 -6.54 4.86 -15.67
N LYS A 89 -6.50 5.18 -16.96
CA LYS A 89 -6.99 6.47 -17.49
C LYS A 89 -8.46 6.71 -17.20
N GLN A 90 -9.28 5.67 -17.34
CA GLN A 90 -10.72 5.76 -17.17
C GLN A 90 -11.15 5.75 -15.69
N TYR A 91 -10.56 4.87 -14.87
CA TYR A 91 -11.08 4.52 -13.54
C TYR A 91 -10.21 5.01 -12.37
N ILE A 92 -9.00 5.52 -12.63
CA ILE A 92 -8.08 5.92 -11.55
C ILE A 92 -7.67 7.38 -11.71
N ALA A 93 -7.03 7.71 -12.83
CA ALA A 93 -6.64 9.08 -13.16
C ALA A 93 -6.28 9.18 -14.64
N SER A 94 -6.56 10.33 -15.25
CA SER A 94 -6.32 10.60 -16.68
C SER A 94 -4.86 10.40 -17.13
N ASP A 95 -3.90 10.50 -16.23
CA ASP A 95 -2.48 10.26 -16.47
C ASP A 95 -2.03 8.96 -15.80
N ALA A 96 -1.94 7.90 -16.62
CA ALA A 96 -1.53 6.58 -16.15
C ALA A 96 -0.06 6.50 -15.72
N GLU A 97 0.83 7.29 -16.32
CA GLU A 97 2.24 7.30 -15.95
C GLU A 97 2.41 7.92 -14.56
N LYS A 98 1.69 9.01 -14.29
CA LYS A 98 1.69 9.65 -12.98
C LYS A 98 1.23 8.70 -11.88
N VAL A 99 0.18 7.90 -12.12
CA VAL A 99 -0.30 6.89 -11.17
C VAL A 99 0.78 5.84 -10.88
N GLN A 100 1.45 5.32 -11.92
CA GLN A 100 2.52 4.34 -11.74
C GLN A 100 3.71 4.91 -10.94
N ILE A 101 4.11 6.16 -11.23
CA ILE A 101 5.16 6.86 -10.49
C ILE A 101 4.76 7.06 -9.03
N GLN A 102 3.50 7.42 -8.75
CA GLN A 102 3.00 7.57 -7.39
C GLN A 102 3.08 6.25 -6.62
N LEU A 103 2.53 5.16 -7.17
CA LEU A 103 2.59 3.82 -6.57
C LEU A 103 4.03 3.38 -6.27
N LYS A 104 4.96 3.59 -7.21
CA LYS A 104 6.39 3.32 -7.03
C LYS A 104 6.96 4.13 -5.86
N ASN A 105 6.72 5.44 -5.84
CA ASN A 105 7.29 6.33 -4.83
C ASN A 105 6.74 6.01 -3.44
N ASP A 106 5.45 5.72 -3.33
CA ASP A 106 4.80 5.37 -2.06
C ASP A 106 5.34 4.06 -1.52
N LEU A 107 5.48 3.04 -2.37
CA LEU A 107 6.13 1.78 -1.99
C LEU A 107 7.58 2.01 -1.54
N TYR A 108 8.33 2.85 -2.24
CA TYR A 108 9.75 3.07 -1.92
C TYR A 108 9.92 3.82 -0.60
N ARG A 109 9.02 4.75 -0.28
CA ARG A 109 8.96 5.38 1.05
C ARG A 109 8.65 4.34 2.11
N GLN A 110 7.63 3.49 1.90
CA GLN A 110 7.29 2.42 2.84
C GLN A 110 8.48 1.47 3.08
N ILE A 111 9.20 1.08 2.04
CA ILE A 111 10.41 0.26 2.18
C ILE A 111 11.49 0.99 2.99
N ALA A 112 11.67 2.30 2.77
CA ALA A 112 12.63 3.10 3.52
C ALA A 112 12.25 3.23 5.00
N ASP A 113 10.96 3.46 5.30
CA ASP A 113 10.40 3.54 6.66
C ASP A 113 10.52 2.20 7.41
N LEU A 114 10.63 1.09 6.68
CA LEU A 114 10.89 -0.23 7.21
C LEU A 114 12.38 -0.58 7.23
N ASP A 115 13.31 0.38 7.15
CA ASP A 115 14.77 0.15 7.17
C ASP A 115 15.30 -0.70 6.00
N GLY A 116 14.61 -0.63 4.85
CA GLY A 116 15.02 -1.26 3.61
C GLY A 116 14.40 -2.65 3.35
N CYS A 117 14.82 -3.26 2.24
CA CYS A 117 14.18 -4.45 1.68
C CYS A 117 14.23 -5.69 2.59
N GLN A 118 15.26 -5.84 3.42
CA GLN A 118 15.36 -6.99 4.31
C GLN A 118 14.28 -6.89 5.40
N SER A 119 14.29 -5.80 6.16
CA SER A 119 13.30 -5.58 7.22
C SER A 119 11.87 -5.44 6.67
N ALA A 120 11.68 -4.89 5.47
CA ALA A 120 10.38 -4.92 4.80
C ALA A 120 9.85 -6.36 4.57
N ARG A 121 10.71 -7.30 4.19
CA ARG A 121 10.33 -8.72 4.07
C ARG A 121 10.07 -9.36 5.43
N ASP A 122 10.93 -9.10 6.40
CA ASP A 122 10.81 -9.66 7.76
C ASP A 122 9.51 -9.18 8.44
N LYS A 123 9.07 -7.95 8.14
CA LYS A 123 7.78 -7.37 8.58
C LYS A 123 6.58 -7.81 7.70
N GLY A 124 6.79 -8.69 6.73
CA GLY A 124 5.73 -9.30 5.95
C GLY A 124 5.18 -8.48 4.78
N LEU A 125 5.84 -7.39 4.38
CA LEU A 125 5.36 -6.54 3.27
C LEU A 125 5.25 -7.33 1.95
N GLU A 126 6.29 -8.11 1.62
CA GLU A 126 6.27 -8.94 0.40
C GLU A 126 5.13 -9.97 0.44
N SER A 127 4.97 -10.66 1.57
CA SER A 127 3.92 -11.67 1.73
C SER A 127 2.52 -11.07 1.65
N SER A 128 2.31 -9.87 2.21
CA SER A 128 1.04 -9.15 2.12
C SER A 128 0.72 -8.82 0.66
N ILE A 129 1.62 -8.11 -0.04
CA ILE A 129 1.40 -7.71 -1.44
C ILE A 129 1.13 -8.93 -2.33
N LYS A 130 1.89 -10.02 -2.12
CA LYS A 130 1.72 -11.27 -2.87
C LYS A 130 0.38 -11.93 -2.57
N SER A 131 -0.05 -11.95 -1.32
CA SER A 131 -1.33 -12.51 -0.90
C SER A 131 -2.49 -11.70 -1.48
N ASP A 132 -2.44 -10.38 -1.31
CA ASP A 132 -3.46 -9.45 -1.79
C ASP A 132 -3.60 -9.56 -3.32
N TYR A 133 -2.48 -9.59 -4.04
CA TYR A 133 -2.48 -9.79 -5.48
C TYR A 133 -3.23 -11.05 -5.90
N ARG A 134 -2.95 -12.20 -5.26
CA ARG A 134 -3.59 -13.48 -5.59
C ARG A 134 -5.09 -13.44 -5.33
N GLN A 135 -5.49 -12.99 -4.15
CA GLN A 135 -6.91 -12.90 -3.77
C GLN A 135 -7.69 -11.96 -4.68
N LEU A 136 -7.12 -10.78 -4.99
CA LEU A 136 -7.74 -9.82 -5.91
C LEU A 136 -7.85 -10.38 -7.32
N PHE A 137 -6.82 -11.08 -7.79
CA PHE A 137 -6.81 -11.65 -9.14
C PHE A 137 -7.90 -12.70 -9.29
N GLU A 138 -7.97 -13.66 -8.36
CA GLU A 138 -9.00 -14.70 -8.32
C GLU A 138 -10.41 -14.09 -8.28
N LYS A 139 -10.64 -13.11 -7.39
CA LYS A 139 -11.94 -12.41 -7.31
C LYS A 139 -12.31 -11.68 -8.60
N VAL A 140 -11.35 -11.06 -9.28
CA VAL A 140 -11.60 -10.37 -10.56
C VAL A 140 -11.88 -11.35 -11.68
N GLU A 141 -11.22 -12.52 -11.70
CA GLU A 141 -11.52 -13.59 -12.66
C GLU A 141 -12.98 -14.02 -12.56
N ASP A 142 -13.50 -14.19 -11.34
CA ASP A 142 -14.88 -14.59 -11.07
C ASP A 142 -15.91 -13.44 -11.11
N SER A 143 -15.45 -12.19 -11.08
CA SER A 143 -16.35 -11.03 -11.05
C SER A 143 -17.20 -10.91 -12.32
N SER A 144 -18.49 -10.64 -12.15
CA SER A 144 -19.42 -10.32 -13.25
C SER A 144 -19.44 -8.84 -13.63
N TRP A 145 -18.66 -8.00 -12.95
CA TRP A 145 -18.59 -6.57 -13.25
C TRP A 145 -18.01 -6.33 -14.64
N PHE A 146 -18.52 -5.32 -15.35
CA PHE A 146 -18.04 -4.92 -16.66
C PHE A 146 -17.87 -3.40 -16.71
N PRO A 147 -16.76 -2.89 -17.27
CA PRO A 147 -16.51 -1.46 -17.37
C PRO A 147 -17.53 -0.79 -18.31
N VAL A 148 -18.08 0.35 -17.90
CA VAL A 148 -18.86 1.22 -18.79
C VAL A 148 -17.88 2.02 -19.64
N MET A 149 -18.02 1.92 -20.96
CA MET A 149 -17.15 2.60 -21.91
C MET A 149 -17.94 3.78 -22.48
N ASP A 150 -17.54 5.00 -22.11
CA ASP A 150 -18.07 6.24 -22.69
C ASP A 150 -17.41 6.55 -24.05
#